data_AF-A0A946NA68-F1
#
_entry.id   AF-A0A946NA68-F1
#
_cell.length_a   1.000
_cell.length_b   1.000
_cell.length_c   1.000
_cell.angle_alpha   90.00
_cell.angle_beta   90.00
_cell.angle_gamma   90.00
#
_symmetry.space_group_name_H-M   'P 1'
#
loop_
_entity.id
_entity.type
_entity.pdbx_description
1 polymer ?
#
loop_
_entity_poly.entity_id
_entity_poly.type
_entity_poly.pdbx_seq_one_letter_code
_entity_poly.pdbx_strand_id
1 'polypeptide(L)' 'RRHFLKAISWNLLAMTTTFFVLSYLPPYFGFEPIDKSSVGWLVALDRVAKLIFYYFHERTWFASNWGIIKPPKD' A
#
# COMPACT_ATOMS: atom_id res chain seq x y z
N ARG A 1 1.00 18.54 10.81
CA ARG A 1 1.72 18.35 9.51
C ARG A 1 2.17 16.90 9.27
N ARG A 2 2.72 16.17 10.27
CA ARG A 2 3.11 14.74 10.12
C ARG A 2 1.97 13.80 9.69
N HIS A 3 0.75 14.01 10.21
CA HIS A 3 -0.42 13.22 9.81
C HIS A 3 -0.77 13.35 8.33
N PHE A 4 -0.54 14.52 7.73
CA PHE A 4 -0.81 14.76 6.31
C PHE A 4 0.20 14.04 5.41
N LEU A 5 1.48 14.07 5.78
CA LEU A 5 2.55 13.30 5.11
C LEU A 5 2.32 11.79 5.25
N LYS A 6 1.91 11.31 6.44
CA LYS A 6 1.53 9.90 6.64
C LYS A 6 0.36 9.52 5.73
N ALA A 7 -0.66 10.37 5.64
CA ALA A 7 -1.82 10.13 4.79
C ALA A 7 -1.45 10.07 3.29
N ILE A 8 -0.62 10.99 2.80
CA ILE A 8 -0.15 10.98 1.40
C ILE A 8 0.72 9.75 1.12
N SER A 9 1.66 9.43 2.02
CA SER A 9 2.55 8.26 1.87
C SER A 9 1.73 6.97 1.79
N TRP A 10 0.73 6.84 2.66
CA TRP A 10 -0.19 5.71 2.65
C TRP A 10 -1.04 5.65 1.38
N ASN A 11 -1.59 6.78 0.93
CA ASN A 11 -2.42 6.82 -0.28
C ASN A 11 -1.62 6.48 -1.54
N LEU A 12 -0.42 7.02 -1.71
CA LEU A 12 0.46 6.69 -2.84
C LEU A 12 0.74 5.19 -2.88
N LEU A 13 1.10 4.61 -1.73
CA LEU A 13 1.39 3.19 -1.64
C LEU A 13 0.15 2.34 -1.96
N ALA A 14 -1.00 2.68 -1.38
CA ALA A 14 -2.27 1.98 -1.65
C ALA A 14 -2.70 2.07 -3.12
N MET A 15 -2.53 3.24 -3.77
CA MET A 15 -2.81 3.42 -5.20
C MET A 15 -1.89 2.53 -6.05
N THR A 16 -0.59 2.50 -5.74
CA THR A 16 0.38 1.64 -6.45
C THR A 16 0.03 0.16 -6.30
N THR A 17 -0.30 -0.31 -5.09
CA THR A 17 -0.70 -1.72 -4.87
C THR A 17 -1.94 -2.08 -5.67
N THR A 18 -2.95 -1.20 -5.66
CA THR A 18 -4.21 -1.41 -6.40
C THR A 18 -3.96 -1.51 -7.90
N PHE A 19 -3.18 -0.58 -8.45
CA PHE A 19 -2.81 -0.57 -9.86
C PHE A 19 -2.06 -1.85 -10.23
N PHE A 20 -1.13 -2.30 -9.39
CA PHE A 20 -0.38 -3.53 -9.65
C PHE A 20 -1.28 -4.77 -9.63
N VAL A 21 -2.12 -4.91 -8.60
CA VAL A 21 -3.02 -6.06 -8.44
C VAL A 21 -4.09 -6.12 -9.53
N LEU A 22 -4.62 -4.99 -9.99
CA LEU A 22 -5.66 -4.97 -11.02
C LEU A 22 -5.09 -5.01 -12.45
N SER A 23 -3.91 -4.43 -12.69
CA SER A 23 -3.36 -4.35 -14.05
C SER A 23 -2.44 -5.52 -14.39
N TYR A 24 -1.63 -5.99 -13.44
CA TYR A 24 -0.61 -7.01 -13.72
C TYR A 24 -1.00 -8.40 -13.28
N LEU A 25 -1.86 -8.53 -12.27
CA LEU A 25 -2.23 -9.84 -11.72
C LEU A 25 -3.19 -10.65 -12.63
N PRO A 26 -4.23 -10.07 -13.28
CA PRO A 26 -5.22 -10.87 -14.03
C PRO A 26 -4.64 -11.79 -15.13
N PRO A 27 -3.65 -11.36 -15.94
CA PRO A 27 -3.03 -12.22 -16.94
C PRO A 27 -2.37 -13.49 -16.38
N TYR A 28 -1.82 -13.45 -15.16
CA TYR A 28 -1.19 -14.62 -14.53
C TYR A 28 -2.20 -15.70 -14.12
N PHE A 29 -3.46 -15.34 -13.93
CA PHE A 29 -4.51 -16.26 -13.55
C PHE A 29 -5.42 -16.66 -14.73
N GLY A 30 -5.07 -16.25 -15.96
CA GLY A 30 -5.82 -16.60 -17.16
C GLY A 30 -7.19 -15.94 -17.28
N PHE A 31 -7.45 -14.87 -16.50
CA PHE A 31 -8.69 -14.11 -16.58
C PHE A 31 -8.57 -12.98 -17.61
N GLU A 32 -9.60 -12.83 -18.45
CA GLU A 32 -9.72 -11.61 -19.24
C GLU A 32 -10.00 -10.41 -18.31
N PRO A 33 -9.49 -9.20 -18.64
CA PRO A 33 -9.53 -8.03 -17.75
C PRO A 33 -10.92 -7.55 -17.29
N ILE A 34 -12.01 -8.15 -17.82
CA ILE A 34 -13.38 -7.68 -17.63
C ILE A 34 -14.35 -8.83 -17.31
N ASP A 35 -13.88 -9.96 -16.76
CA ASP A 35 -14.81 -10.93 -16.19
C ASP A 35 -15.28 -10.47 -14.80
N LYS A 36 -16.55 -10.07 -14.68
CA LYS A 36 -17.19 -9.64 -13.43
C LYS A 36 -17.08 -10.72 -12.33
N SER A 37 -16.99 -11.99 -12.70
CA SER A 37 -16.80 -13.10 -11.76
C SER A 37 -15.44 -13.01 -11.04
N SER A 38 -14.43 -12.47 -11.72
CA SER A 38 -13.03 -12.47 -11.30
C SER A 38 -12.64 -11.23 -10.50
N VAL A 39 -13.44 -10.16 -10.59
CA VAL A 39 -13.18 -8.91 -9.86
C VAL A 39 -13.27 -9.10 -8.35
N GLY A 40 -14.18 -9.95 -7.86
CA GLY A 40 -14.40 -10.13 -6.43
C GLY A 40 -13.16 -10.65 -5.68
N TRP A 41 -12.51 -11.68 -6.23
CA TRP A 41 -11.32 -12.27 -5.59
C TRP A 41 -10.08 -11.37 -5.75
N LEU A 42 -9.95 -10.66 -6.89
CA LEU A 42 -8.89 -9.65 -7.08
C LEU A 42 -8.98 -8.52 -6.05
N VAL A 43 -10.20 -8.04 -5.77
CA VAL A 43 -10.44 -7.03 -4.74
C VAL A 43 -10.13 -7.58 -3.35
N ALA A 44 -10.49 -8.82 -3.05
CA ALA A 44 -10.12 -9.45 -1.78
C ALA A 44 -8.58 -9.56 -1.63
N LEU A 45 -7.88 -9.95 -2.70
CA LEU A 45 -6.42 -10.04 -2.72
C LEU A 45 -5.77 -8.66 -2.55
N ASP A 46 -6.26 -7.63 -3.24
CA ASP A 46 -5.81 -6.24 -3.06
C ASP A 46 -5.97 -5.79 -1.60
N ARG A 47 -7.08 -6.15 -0.94
CA ARG A 47 -7.29 -5.81 0.48
C ARG A 47 -6.31 -6.52 1.41
N VAL A 48 -6.07 -7.80 1.19
CA VAL A 48 -5.07 -8.56 1.97
C VAL A 48 -3.66 -7.99 1.74
N ALA A 49 -3.31 -7.70 0.48
CA ALA A 49 -2.03 -7.08 0.14
C ALA A 49 -1.87 -5.73 0.85
N LYS A 50 -2.90 -4.88 0.83
CA LYS A 50 -2.89 -3.60 1.57
C LYS A 50 -2.70 -3.79 3.07
N LEU A 51 -3.27 -4.82 3.70
CA LEU A 51 -3.04 -5.06 5.13
C LEU A 51 -1.57 -5.41 5.41
N ILE A 52 -0.95 -6.22 4.55
CA ILE A 52 0.48 -6.56 4.66
C ILE A 52 1.33 -5.29 4.48
N PHE A 53 1.07 -4.54 3.41
CA PHE A 53 1.75 -3.29 3.13
C PHE A 53 1.52 -2.23 4.21
N TYR A 54 0.35 -2.20 4.84
CA TYR A 54 0.04 -1.32 5.97
C TYR A 54 0.97 -1.61 7.15
N TYR A 55 1.13 -2.89 7.50
CA TYR A 55 2.06 -3.29 8.56
C TYR A 55 3.49 -2.83 8.26
N PHE A 56 3.98 -3.05 7.03
CA PHE A 56 5.31 -2.58 6.63
C PHE A 56 5.40 -1.05 6.60
N HIS A 57 4.38 -0.36 6.11
CA HIS A 57 4.32 1.10 6.10
C HIS A 57 4.36 1.68 7.52
N GLU A 58 3.61 1.10 8.46
CA GLU A 58 3.71 1.53 9.85
C GLU A 58 5.08 1.23 10.45
N ARG A 59 5.65 0.06 10.17
CA ARG A 59 6.98 -0.29 10.66
C ARG A 59 8.08 0.60 10.09
N THR A 60 8.02 0.94 8.79
CA THR A 60 8.95 1.89 8.18
C THR A 60 8.68 3.31 8.65
N TRP A 61 7.44 3.69 8.95
CA TRP A 61 7.11 4.98 9.54
C TRP A 61 7.65 5.11 10.98
N PHE A 62 7.58 4.05 11.78
CA PHE A 62 8.17 4.01 13.13
C PHE A 62 9.70 3.97 13.10
N ALA A 63 10.30 3.26 12.14
CA ALA A 63 11.75 3.18 11.98
C ALA A 63 12.35 4.42 11.30
N SER A 64 11.59 5.08 10.43
CA SER A 64 11.96 6.35 9.84
C SER A 64 11.94 7.40 10.93
N ASN A 65 13.13 7.86 11.30
CA ASN A 65 13.38 8.92 12.27
C ASN A 65 12.85 10.29 11.80
N TRP A 66 11.85 10.32 10.91
CA TRP A 66 11.25 11.50 10.30
C TRP A 66 10.55 12.35 11.36
N GLY A 67 11.37 13.19 11.99
CA GLY A 67 10.96 14.14 13.00
C GLY A 67 11.51 13.89 14.41
N ILE A 68 12.50 13.03 14.63
CA ILE A 68 13.34 13.24 15.82
C ILE A 68 14.30 14.37 15.45
N ILE A 69 13.95 15.59 15.86
CA ILE A 69 14.94 16.63 16.11
C ILE A 69 15.81 15.99 17.19
N LYS A 70 17.02 15.54 16.82
CA LYS A 70 17.98 15.09 17.83
C LYS A 70 18.10 16.27 18.81
N PRO A 71 17.90 16.08 20.13
CA PRO A 71 18.19 17.15 21.07
C PRO A 71 19.64 17.61 20.81
N PRO A 72 19.94 18.92 20.95
CA PRO A 72 21.30 19.42 20.77
C PRO A 72 22.24 18.49 21.54
N LYS A 73 23.29 18.00 20.89
CA LYS A 73 24.38 17.35 21.60
C LYS A 73 25.08 18.46 22.38
N ASP A 74 24.86 18.46 23.69
CA ASP A 74 25.69 19.19 24.65
C ASP A 74 27.18 18.85 24.43
#